data_AF-A0A4Q3WBI9-F1
#
_entry.id   AF-A0A4Q3WBI9-F1
#
_cell.length_a   1.000
_cell.length_b   1.000
_cell.length_c   1.000
_cell.angle_alpha   90.00
_cell.angle_beta   90.00
_cell.angle_gamma   90.00
#
_symmetry.space_group_name_H-M   'P 1'
#
loop_
_entity.id
_entity.type
_entity.pdbx_description
1 polymer ?
#
loop_
_entity_poly.entity_id
_entity_poly.type
_entity_poly.pdbx_seq_one_letter_code
_entity_poly.pdbx_strand_id
1 'polypeptide(L)'
;VALGVKDLLIVDTPDALLVAHNDCAEQVKEVVSLLITRGQSEAVSHRRVPRPWGAYDSVDGGERFAVKRLTVKPGAKLSMRMHHHRAEHWVIVKGTARVVRDGDAQLVQENESIYIPTGAVYQLENPGKTVLEVIEVQTGSYLGDDDIVRFDDALVQSAGEARKQA
;
A
#
# COMPACT_ATOMS: atom_id res chain seq x y z
N VAL A 1 -10.35 17.64 17.59
CA VAL A 1 -10.92 18.86 18.22
C VAL A 1 -10.49 18.87 19.68
N ALA A 2 -9.92 19.97 20.17
CA ALA A 2 -9.57 20.14 21.58
C ALA A 2 -10.40 21.30 22.16
N LEU A 3 -11.02 21.10 23.33
CA LEU A 3 -11.92 22.06 23.95
C LEU A 3 -11.61 22.15 25.45
N GLY A 4 -11.50 23.38 25.97
CA GLY A 4 -11.26 23.61 27.41
C GLY A 4 -9.85 23.24 27.91
N VAL A 5 -8.92 22.95 27.02
CA VAL A 5 -7.51 22.66 27.34
C VAL A 5 -6.66 23.92 27.32
N LYS A 6 -5.55 23.92 28.07
CA LYS A 6 -4.56 25.01 28.10
C LYS A 6 -3.15 24.45 27.95
N ASP A 7 -2.27 25.26 27.36
CA ASP A 7 -0.82 25.04 27.35
C ASP A 7 -0.39 23.68 26.77
N LEU A 8 -1.11 23.21 25.75
CA LEU A 8 -0.79 21.97 25.04
C LEU A 8 -0.03 22.21 23.73
N LEU A 9 0.97 21.36 23.49
CA LEU A 9 1.52 21.06 22.17
C LEU A 9 0.73 19.88 21.59
N ILE A 10 0.05 20.10 20.47
CA ILE A 10 -0.67 19.06 19.72
C ILE A 10 -0.03 18.95 18.34
N VAL A 11 0.58 17.82 18.04
CA VAL A 11 1.14 17.50 16.72
C VAL A 11 0.36 16.32 16.16
N ASP A 12 -0.37 16.56 15.09
CA ASP A 12 -1.21 15.58 14.41
C ASP A 12 -0.60 15.26 13.05
N THR A 13 -0.05 14.04 12.92
CA THR A 13 0.45 13.50 11.66
C THR A 13 -0.41 12.32 11.22
N PRO A 14 -0.40 11.93 9.93
CA PRO A 14 -1.22 10.83 9.45
C PRO A 14 -0.98 9.48 10.17
N ASP A 15 0.20 9.28 10.75
CA ASP A 15 0.63 8.10 11.52
C ASP A 15 0.48 8.24 13.04
N ALA A 16 0.47 9.45 13.61
CA ALA A 16 0.52 9.61 15.06
C ALA A 16 -0.06 10.94 15.55
N LEU A 17 -0.60 10.92 16.77
CA LEU A 17 -1.01 12.12 17.51
C LEU A 17 -0.15 12.25 18.76
N LEU A 18 0.67 13.30 18.82
CA LEU A 18 1.36 13.71 20.04
C LEU A 18 0.54 14.79 20.72
N VAL A 19 0.15 14.54 21.97
CA VAL A 19 -0.43 15.54 22.87
C VAL A 19 0.45 15.63 24.10
N ALA A 20 1.04 16.81 24.33
CA ALA A 20 1.88 17.06 25.48
C ALA A 20 1.57 18.44 26.07
N HIS A 21 1.80 18.62 27.36
CA HIS A 21 1.90 19.98 27.92
C HIS A 21 3.18 20.63 27.39
N ASN A 22 3.17 21.95 27.22
CA ASN A 22 4.31 22.69 26.66
C ASN A 22 5.59 22.48 27.48
N ASP A 23 5.46 22.42 28.81
CA ASP A 23 6.57 22.15 29.75
C ASP A 23 7.20 20.75 29.59
N CYS A 24 6.54 19.84 28.87
CA CYS A 24 7.02 18.47 28.62
C CYS A 24 7.66 18.31 27.24
N ALA A 25 7.84 19.40 26.46
CA ALA A 25 8.32 19.31 25.07
C ALA A 25 9.68 18.60 24.93
N GLU A 26 10.57 18.70 25.92
CA GLU A 26 11.88 18.05 25.89
C GLU A 26 11.81 16.52 26.06
N GLN A 27 10.73 16.01 26.67
CA GLN A 27 10.54 14.57 26.95
C GLN A 27 10.09 13.77 25.72
N VAL A 28 9.82 14.43 24.59
CA VAL A 28 9.43 13.75 23.34
C VAL A 28 10.45 12.67 22.92
N LYS A 29 11.75 12.91 23.16
CA LYS A 29 12.81 11.94 22.88
C LYS A 29 12.66 10.64 23.67
N GLU A 30 12.23 10.73 24.93
CA GLU A 30 12.02 9.58 25.80
C GLU A 30 10.81 8.76 25.32
N VAL A 31 9.72 9.44 24.94
CA VAL A 31 8.53 8.80 24.36
C VAL A 31 8.88 8.07 23.07
N VAL A 32 9.61 8.72 22.15
CA VAL A 32 10.07 8.09 20.90
C VAL A 32 10.94 6.87 21.20
N SER A 33 11.88 6.98 22.15
CA SER A 33 12.75 5.86 22.53
C SER A 33 11.96 4.67 23.12
N LEU A 34 10.93 4.96 23.90
CA LEU A 34 10.01 3.95 24.44
C LEU A 34 9.23 3.25 23.33
N LEU A 35 8.70 4.02 22.36
CA LEU A 35 7.99 3.48 21.20
C LEU A 35 8.88 2.57 20.35
N ILE A 36 10.14 2.96 20.09
CA ILE A 36 11.14 2.14 19.40
C ILE A 36 11.37 0.83 20.17
N THR A 37 11.58 0.91 21.48
CA THR A 37 11.83 -0.26 22.34
C THR A 37 10.63 -1.23 22.35
N ARG A 38 9.42 -0.69 22.23
CA ARG A 38 8.18 -1.47 22.14
C ARG A 38 7.86 -1.95 20.71
N GLY A 39 8.71 -1.66 19.73
CA GLY A 39 8.51 -2.03 18.33
C GLY A 39 7.28 -1.38 17.70
N GLN A 40 6.85 -0.21 18.18
CA GLN A 40 5.67 0.49 17.65
C GLN A 40 6.04 1.16 16.33
N SER A 41 5.20 0.94 15.31
CA SER A 41 5.43 1.38 13.93
C SER A 41 5.54 2.90 13.77
N GLU A 42 4.84 3.64 14.63
CA GLU A 42 4.72 5.09 14.66
C GLU A 42 6.07 5.77 14.91
N ALA A 43 7.03 5.06 15.50
CA ALA A 43 8.38 5.56 15.74
C ALA A 43 9.37 5.24 14.62
N VAL A 44 9.01 4.39 13.66
CA VAL A 44 9.96 3.78 12.72
C VAL A 44 9.52 3.81 11.26
N SER A 45 8.23 3.98 10.97
CA SER A 45 7.70 3.92 9.61
C SER A 45 6.72 5.04 9.33
N HIS A 46 6.98 5.76 8.24
CA HIS A 46 6.03 6.74 7.74
C HIS A 46 4.84 6.05 7.10
N ARG A 47 3.63 6.50 7.46
CA ARG A 47 2.39 5.99 6.87
C ARG A 47 2.38 6.03 5.35
N ARG A 48 2.89 7.12 4.77
CA ARG A 48 3.01 7.31 3.32
C ARG A 48 4.46 7.16 2.88
N VAL A 49 4.70 6.22 1.97
CA VAL A 49 6.04 5.86 1.52
C VAL A 49 6.19 6.12 0.01
N PRO A 50 7.12 7.00 -0.40
CA PRO A 50 7.36 7.28 -1.81
C PRO A 50 8.07 6.11 -2.50
N ARG A 51 7.76 5.95 -3.80
CA ARG A 51 8.35 4.96 -4.70
C ARG A 51 8.61 5.59 -6.07
N PRO A 52 9.49 5.02 -6.92
CA PRO A 52 9.73 5.55 -8.26
C PRO A 52 8.43 5.74 -9.07
N TRP A 53 7.53 4.77 -8.99
CA TRP A 53 6.23 4.76 -9.65
C TRP A 53 5.18 5.70 -9.02
N GLY A 54 5.43 6.26 -7.83
CA GLY A 54 4.44 7.03 -7.09
C GLY A 54 4.59 6.92 -5.57
N ALA A 55 3.57 6.43 -4.88
CA ALA A 55 3.62 6.18 -3.44
C ALA A 55 2.53 5.18 -3.03
N TYR A 56 2.70 4.53 -1.88
CA TYR A 56 1.59 3.95 -1.13
C TYR A 56 1.44 4.62 0.22
N ASP A 57 0.22 4.58 0.74
CA ASP A 57 -0.17 5.10 2.06
C ASP A 57 -0.91 3.99 2.79
N SER A 58 -0.40 3.55 3.94
CA SER A 58 -1.07 2.56 4.79
C SER A 58 -2.24 3.23 5.52
N VAL A 59 -3.47 2.90 5.13
CA VAL A 59 -4.68 3.57 5.63
C VAL A 59 -5.20 2.92 6.91
N ASP A 60 -5.22 1.59 6.95
CA ASP A 60 -5.73 0.79 8.07
C ASP A 60 -5.13 -0.62 8.02
N GLY A 61 -5.21 -1.36 9.11
CA GLY A 61 -4.75 -2.74 9.16
C GLY A 61 -5.10 -3.46 10.45
N GLY A 62 -5.13 -4.78 10.37
CA GLY A 62 -5.38 -5.66 11.50
C GLY A 62 -4.75 -7.02 11.29
N GLU A 63 -5.11 -7.98 12.15
CA GLU A 63 -4.48 -9.32 12.16
C GLU A 63 -4.55 -10.05 10.82
N ARG A 64 -5.62 -9.85 10.04
CA ARG A 64 -5.85 -10.57 8.77
C ARG A 64 -6.09 -9.67 7.56
N PHE A 65 -5.89 -8.36 7.70
CA PHE A 65 -6.07 -7.44 6.58
C PHE A 65 -5.14 -6.23 6.67
N ALA A 66 -4.86 -5.63 5.51
CA ALA A 66 -4.24 -4.31 5.41
C ALA A 66 -4.90 -3.52 4.29
N VAL A 67 -5.15 -2.23 4.52
CA VAL A 67 -5.71 -1.31 3.54
C VAL A 67 -4.65 -0.30 3.16
N LYS A 68 -4.36 -0.20 1.87
CA LYS A 68 -3.39 0.75 1.31
C LYS A 68 -4.07 1.61 0.27
N ARG A 69 -3.68 2.89 0.21
CA ARG A 69 -3.95 3.76 -0.92
C ARG A 69 -2.71 3.84 -1.79
N LEU A 70 -2.81 3.40 -3.04
CA LEU A 70 -1.76 3.55 -4.03
C LEU A 70 -2.01 4.83 -4.84
N THR A 71 -0.96 5.60 -5.06
CA THR A 71 -0.95 6.74 -5.99
C THR A 71 0.09 6.45 -7.05
N VAL A 72 -0.34 6.19 -8.29
CA VAL A 72 0.55 5.80 -9.39
C VAL A 72 0.64 6.93 -10.41
N LYS A 73 1.87 7.36 -10.71
CA LYS A 73 2.15 8.43 -11.67
C LYS A 73 1.69 8.03 -13.09
N PRO A 74 1.35 8.99 -13.96
CA PRO A 74 1.08 8.74 -15.37
C PRO A 74 2.21 7.93 -16.03
N GLY A 75 1.85 6.89 -16.78
CA GLY A 75 2.78 6.00 -17.48
C GLY A 75 3.65 5.10 -16.58
N ALA A 76 3.48 5.16 -15.26
CA ALA A 76 4.23 4.32 -14.33
C ALA A 76 3.54 2.98 -14.10
N LYS A 77 4.35 1.98 -13.76
CA LYS A 77 3.90 0.64 -13.39
C LYS A 77 4.64 0.12 -12.17
N LEU A 78 3.99 -0.75 -11.45
CA LEU A 78 4.60 -1.50 -10.36
C LEU A 78 5.24 -2.77 -10.94
N SER A 79 6.24 -3.33 -10.25
CA SER A 79 6.85 -4.59 -10.68
C SER A 79 5.81 -5.71 -10.69
N MET A 80 5.91 -6.59 -11.68
CA MET A 80 5.12 -7.82 -11.71
C MET A 80 5.50 -8.70 -10.51
N ARG A 81 4.48 -9.24 -9.84
CA ARG A 81 4.65 -9.92 -8.56
C ARG A 81 3.60 -10.98 -8.29
N MET A 82 3.80 -11.75 -7.23
CA MET A 82 2.88 -12.73 -6.68
C MET A 82 3.02 -12.78 -5.16
N HIS A 83 1.97 -13.21 -4.48
CA HIS A 83 1.93 -13.46 -3.04
C HIS A 83 1.52 -14.91 -2.75
N HIS A 84 2.23 -15.59 -1.84
CA HIS A 84 1.90 -16.96 -1.45
C HIS A 84 0.78 -17.02 -0.41
N HIS A 85 0.63 -15.98 0.43
CA HIS A 85 -0.19 -16.08 1.63
C HIS A 85 -1.34 -15.08 1.72
N ARG A 86 -1.46 -14.17 0.75
CA ARG A 86 -2.54 -13.17 0.70
C ARG A 86 -3.18 -13.05 -0.67
N ALA A 87 -4.43 -12.65 -0.65
CA ALA A 87 -5.15 -12.14 -1.80
C ALA A 87 -5.26 -10.62 -1.70
N GLU A 88 -5.55 -9.96 -2.82
CA GLU A 88 -5.74 -8.52 -2.87
C GLU A 88 -7.06 -8.18 -3.59
N HIS A 89 -7.73 -7.13 -3.12
CA HIS A 89 -8.88 -6.54 -3.80
C HIS A 89 -8.58 -5.07 -4.05
N TRP A 90 -8.61 -4.67 -5.31
CA TRP A 90 -8.34 -3.31 -5.73
C TRP A 90 -9.61 -2.62 -6.19
N VAL A 91 -9.84 -1.41 -5.71
CA VAL A 91 -10.89 -0.49 -6.19
C VAL A 91 -10.21 0.72 -6.81
N ILE A 92 -10.54 1.04 -8.05
CA ILE A 92 -10.00 2.22 -8.72
C ILE A 92 -10.82 3.43 -8.30
N VAL A 93 -10.19 4.33 -7.55
CA VAL A 93 -10.86 5.56 -7.05
C VAL A 93 -10.76 6.70 -8.06
N LYS A 94 -9.70 6.71 -8.87
CA LYS A 94 -9.48 7.77 -9.85
C LYS A 94 -8.67 7.28 -11.04
N GLY A 95 -9.14 7.54 -12.25
CA GLY A 95 -8.42 7.22 -13.49
C GLY A 95 -8.70 5.82 -14.02
N THR A 96 -7.76 5.26 -14.77
CA THR A 96 -7.89 3.92 -15.38
C THR A 96 -6.61 3.13 -15.17
N ALA A 97 -6.74 1.95 -14.58
CA ALA A 97 -5.64 1.01 -14.42
C ALA A 97 -5.61 0.03 -15.58
N ARG A 98 -4.41 -0.36 -16.00
CA ARG A 98 -4.19 -1.61 -16.75
C ARG A 98 -3.67 -2.65 -15.76
N VAL A 99 -4.41 -3.73 -15.61
CA VAL A 99 -4.06 -4.82 -14.69
C VAL A 99 -3.79 -6.08 -15.49
N VAL A 100 -2.60 -6.65 -15.30
CA VAL A 100 -2.27 -7.99 -15.78
C VAL A 100 -2.50 -8.96 -14.63
N ARG A 101 -3.21 -10.06 -14.86
CA ARG A 101 -3.41 -11.15 -13.90
C ARG A 101 -3.34 -12.48 -14.63
N ASP A 102 -2.40 -13.35 -14.24
CA ASP A 102 -2.13 -14.65 -14.84
C ASP A 102 -1.95 -14.62 -16.37
N GLY A 103 -1.34 -13.54 -16.87
CA GLY A 103 -1.06 -13.32 -18.29
C GLY A 103 -2.17 -12.59 -19.06
N ASP A 104 -3.38 -12.46 -18.50
CA ASP A 104 -4.45 -11.71 -19.13
C ASP A 104 -4.46 -10.24 -18.66
N ALA A 105 -4.43 -9.31 -19.63
CA ALA A 105 -4.46 -7.88 -19.37
C ALA A 105 -5.88 -7.33 -19.55
N GLN A 106 -6.35 -6.55 -18.58
CA GLN A 106 -7.63 -5.84 -18.64
C GLN A 106 -7.49 -4.40 -18.18
N LEU A 107 -8.35 -3.51 -18.70
CA LEU A 107 -8.51 -2.16 -18.18
C LEU A 107 -9.56 -2.18 -17.07
N VAL A 108 -9.26 -1.53 -15.95
CA VAL A 108 -10.17 -1.34 -14.83
C VAL A 108 -10.35 0.16 -14.63
N GLN A 109 -11.57 0.63 -14.79
CA GLN A 109 -11.94 2.04 -14.76
C GLN A 109 -12.33 2.49 -13.35
N GLU A 110 -12.51 3.80 -13.19
CA GLU A 110 -12.97 4.41 -11.95
C GLU A 110 -14.28 3.75 -11.46
N ASN A 111 -14.35 3.52 -10.15
CA ASN A 111 -15.43 2.80 -9.46
C ASN A 111 -15.56 1.31 -9.80
N GLU A 112 -14.71 0.77 -10.67
CA GLU A 112 -14.58 -0.68 -10.86
C GLU A 112 -13.57 -1.28 -9.88
N SER A 113 -13.63 -2.62 -9.76
CA SER A 113 -12.75 -3.35 -8.87
C SER A 113 -12.25 -4.64 -9.49
N ILE A 114 -11.11 -5.12 -8.99
CA ILE A 114 -10.54 -6.39 -9.40
C ILE A 114 -10.01 -7.16 -8.20
N TYR A 115 -10.33 -8.46 -8.17
CA TYR A 115 -9.79 -9.40 -7.19
C TYR A 115 -8.57 -10.11 -7.76
N ILE A 116 -7.50 -10.15 -6.96
CA ILE A 116 -6.23 -10.82 -7.22
C ILE A 116 -6.14 -12.02 -6.25
N PRO A 117 -6.37 -13.26 -6.73
CA PRO A 117 -6.28 -14.44 -5.90
C PRO A 117 -4.86 -14.68 -5.37
N THR A 118 -4.75 -15.39 -4.25
CA THR A 118 -3.46 -15.89 -3.75
C THR A 118 -2.79 -16.78 -4.79
N GLY A 119 -1.48 -16.59 -4.98
CA GLY A 119 -0.68 -17.32 -5.97
C GLY A 119 -0.84 -16.81 -7.42
N ALA A 120 -1.70 -15.83 -7.69
CA ALA A 120 -1.78 -15.22 -9.01
C ALA A 120 -0.55 -14.34 -9.28
N VAL A 121 -0.07 -14.33 -10.53
CA VAL A 121 0.98 -13.41 -10.98
C VAL A 121 0.32 -12.19 -11.58
N TYR A 122 0.65 -10.99 -11.09
CA TYR A 122 -0.07 -9.79 -11.47
C TYR A 122 0.79 -8.52 -11.51
N GLN A 123 0.31 -7.50 -12.22
CA GLN A 123 0.95 -6.19 -12.38
C GLN A 123 -0.10 -5.08 -12.47
N LEU A 124 0.19 -3.94 -11.82
CA LEU A 124 -0.58 -2.70 -11.92
C LEU A 124 0.19 -1.68 -12.74
N GLU A 125 -0.45 -1.13 -13.76
CA GLU A 125 0.06 -0.05 -14.59
C GLU A 125 -0.97 1.10 -14.65
N ASN A 126 -0.48 2.33 -14.65
CA ASN A 126 -1.25 3.51 -15.02
C ASN A 126 -0.93 3.91 -16.48
N PRO A 127 -1.70 3.46 -17.47
CA PRO A 127 -1.50 3.86 -18.88
C PRO A 127 -1.98 5.29 -19.17
N GLY A 128 -2.64 5.95 -18.20
CA GLY A 128 -3.25 7.25 -18.36
C GLY A 128 -2.27 8.42 -18.33
N LYS A 129 -2.79 9.61 -18.63
CA LYS A 129 -2.07 10.89 -18.54
C LYS A 129 -2.25 11.60 -17.19
N THR A 130 -3.14 11.10 -16.35
CA THR A 130 -3.43 11.61 -15.00
C THR A 130 -2.99 10.61 -13.94
N VAL A 131 -2.86 11.08 -12.70
CA VAL A 131 -2.58 10.20 -11.56
C VAL A 131 -3.70 9.17 -11.40
N LEU A 132 -3.31 7.91 -11.18
CA LEU A 132 -4.19 6.80 -10.83
C LEU A 132 -4.19 6.64 -9.31
N GLU A 133 -5.39 6.55 -8.72
CA GLU A 133 -5.56 6.24 -7.30
C GLU A 133 -6.31 4.91 -7.15
N VAL A 134 -5.73 4.02 -6.33
CA VAL A 134 -6.28 2.69 -6.06
C VAL A 134 -6.36 2.48 -4.55
N ILE A 135 -7.48 1.95 -4.08
CA ILE A 135 -7.57 1.38 -2.73
C ILE A 135 -7.34 -0.11 -2.86
N GLU A 136 -6.28 -0.58 -2.21
CA GLU A 136 -5.89 -1.97 -2.13
C GLU A 136 -6.26 -2.50 -0.74
N VAL A 137 -7.05 -3.57 -0.72
CA VAL A 137 -7.35 -4.35 0.48
C VAL A 137 -6.64 -5.69 0.36
N GLN A 138 -5.65 -5.92 1.20
CA GLN A 138 -4.93 -7.19 1.30
C GLN A 138 -5.58 -8.03 2.38
N THR A 139 -5.82 -9.31 2.12
CA THR A 139 -6.39 -10.25 3.10
C THR A 139 -5.66 -11.58 3.07
N GLY A 140 -5.29 -12.11 4.23
CA GLY A 140 -4.53 -13.36 4.31
C GLY A 140 -4.11 -13.71 5.72
N SER A 141 -3.48 -14.87 5.86
CA SER A 141 -2.87 -15.30 7.14
C SER A 141 -1.50 -14.66 7.38
N TYR A 142 -0.89 -14.09 6.34
CA TYR A 142 0.40 -13.42 6.42
C TYR A 142 0.45 -12.26 5.42
N LEU A 143 0.91 -11.09 5.89
CA LEU A 143 0.88 -9.83 5.13
C LEU A 143 2.26 -9.16 5.02
N GLY A 144 3.34 -9.87 5.39
CA GLY A 144 4.70 -9.36 5.33
C GLY A 144 5.18 -9.05 3.91
N ASP A 145 6.10 -8.10 3.79
CA ASP A 145 6.72 -7.69 2.51
C ASP A 145 7.72 -8.72 1.95
N ASP A 146 8.05 -9.75 2.73
CA ASP A 146 8.84 -10.92 2.34
C ASP A 146 8.00 -11.98 1.60
N ASP A 147 6.66 -11.90 1.64
CA ASP A 147 5.75 -12.72 0.81
C ASP A 147 5.74 -12.29 -0.67
N ILE A 148 6.51 -11.26 -1.04
CA ILE A 148 6.50 -10.69 -2.39
C ILE A 148 7.53 -11.39 -3.28
N VAL A 149 7.05 -12.27 -4.15
CA VAL A 149 7.86 -12.83 -5.25
C VAL A 149 7.81 -11.87 -6.43
N ARG A 150 8.97 -11.39 -6.90
CA ARG A 150 9.08 -10.46 -8.04
C ARG A 150 9.49 -11.20 -9.30
N PHE A 151 8.90 -10.82 -10.42
CA PHE A 151 9.20 -11.38 -11.74
C PHE A 151 9.72 -10.28 -12.66
N ASP A 152 10.65 -10.64 -13.54
CA ASP A 152 11.04 -9.77 -14.65
C ASP A 152 9.96 -9.76 -15.71
N ASP A 153 9.64 -8.57 -16.22
CA ASP A 153 8.59 -8.35 -17.22
C ASP A 153 8.80 -9.19 -18.50
N ALA A 154 10.03 -9.60 -18.81
CA ALA A 154 10.38 -10.36 -20.02
C ALA A 154 10.07 -11.86 -19.95
N LEU A 155 9.96 -12.45 -18.76
CA LEU A 155 9.95 -13.92 -18.60
C LEU A 155 8.54 -14.54 -18.59
N VAL A 156 7.48 -13.74 -18.40
CA VAL A 156 6.12 -14.28 -18.18
C VAL A 156 5.27 -14.32 -19.45
N GLN A 157 5.62 -13.54 -20.49
CA GLN A 157 4.92 -13.62 -21.78
C GLN A 157 5.03 -15.02 -22.42
N SER A 158 6.13 -15.73 -22.20
CA SER A 158 6.34 -17.10 -22.70
C SER A 158 5.57 -18.18 -21.91
N ALA A 159 5.26 -17.95 -20.63
CA ALA A 159 4.54 -18.91 -19.80
C ALA A 159 3.01 -18.89 -20.02
N GLY A 160 2.45 -17.73 -20.37
CA GLY A 160 1.02 -17.57 -20.71
C GLY A 160 0.63 -18.26 -22.02
N GLU A 161 1.54 -18.31 -22.99
CA GLU A 161 1.33 -19.01 -24.26
C GLU A 161 1.29 -20.54 -24.09
N ALA A 162 2.13 -21.09 -23.20
CA ALA A 162 2.16 -22.52 -22.90
C ALA A 162 0.88 -23.03 -22.21
N ARG A 163 0.21 -22.19 -21.41
CA ARG A 163 -1.05 -22.55 -20.73
C ARG A 163 -2.30 -22.44 -21.62
N LYS A 164 -2.27 -21.66 -22.70
CA LYS A 164 -3.38 -21.54 -23.65
C LYS A 164 -3.43 -22.68 -24.70
N GLN A 165 -2.42 -23.56 -24.70
CA GLN A 165 -2.29 -24.68 -25.64
C GLN A 165 -2.42 -26.06 -24.99
N ALA A 166 -2.78 -26.14 -23.70
CA ALA A 166 -2.97 -27.38 -22.95
C ALA A 166 -4.44 -27.64 -22.60
#